data_AF-A0A560F519-F1
#
_entry.id   AF-A0A560F519-F1
#
_cell.length_a   1.000
_cell.length_b   1.000
_cell.length_c   1.000
_cell.angle_alpha   90.00
_cell.angle_beta   90.00
_cell.angle_gamma   90.00
#
_symmetry.space_group_name_H-M   'P 1'
#
loop_
_entity.id
_entity.type
_entity.pdbx_description
1 polymer ?
#
loop_
_entity_poly.entity_id
_entity_poly.type
_entity_poly.pdbx_seq_one_letter_code
_entity_poly.pdbx_strand_id
1 'polypeptide(L)'
;MSDDMKLSPPGYDAKALMDAKGTPKPQAGPGNGMKDDAAIEKAAKEFESVFISQMLQHMWEGVKVDENFGGGHAEEMFRGMMIEEQAKAITKGGGLGIADEIKKEMMRMQEKAAGADPLHRPQNAAAGAAAPKNAYAQAQATLAQHMPLDAATSPAISSDAASDDTP
;
A
#
# COMPACT_ATOMS: atom_id res chain seq x y z
N MET A 1 -23.32 -48.53 37.15
CA MET A 1 -21.94 -48.18 36.76
C MET A 1 -21.96 -47.99 35.25
N SER A 2 -22.66 -47.01 34.66
CA SER A 2 -22.76 -45.58 34.98
C SER A 2 -21.38 -44.98 35.23
N ASP A 3 -21.06 -43.95 34.46
CA ASP A 3 -19.96 -43.01 34.66
C ASP A 3 -18.64 -43.30 33.94
N ASP A 4 -18.71 -43.45 32.60
CA ASP A 4 -17.63 -42.97 31.74
C ASP A 4 -18.02 -41.63 31.11
N MET A 5 -17.71 -40.61 31.90
CA MET A 5 -17.68 -39.19 31.61
C MET A 5 -16.96 -38.91 30.29
N LYS A 6 -17.67 -38.97 29.16
CA LYS A 6 -17.26 -38.33 27.91
C LYS A 6 -17.45 -36.83 28.05
N LEU A 7 -16.49 -36.22 28.72
CA LEU A 7 -16.25 -34.78 28.67
C LEU A 7 -15.88 -34.46 27.22
N SER A 8 -16.84 -33.99 26.42
CA SER A 8 -16.51 -33.31 25.17
C SER A 8 -15.63 -32.12 25.52
N PRO A 9 -14.47 -31.92 24.86
CA PRO A 9 -13.71 -30.70 25.04
C PRO A 9 -14.60 -29.50 24.67
N PRO A 10 -14.61 -28.42 25.46
CA PRO A 10 -15.42 -27.26 25.17
C PRO A 10 -14.98 -26.63 23.86
N GLY A 11 -15.91 -26.60 22.91
CA GLY A 11 -15.91 -25.66 21.80
C GLY A 11 -15.10 -26.05 20.59
N TYR A 12 -15.45 -27.14 19.89
CA TYR A 12 -15.18 -27.27 18.45
C TYR A 12 -16.29 -28.09 17.78
N ASP A 13 -17.31 -27.40 17.27
CA ASP A 13 -18.31 -28.02 16.39
C ASP A 13 -17.67 -28.30 15.03
N ALA A 14 -17.26 -29.56 14.81
CA ALA A 14 -16.72 -30.03 13.53
C ALA A 14 -17.70 -29.80 12.36
N LYS A 15 -19.01 -29.74 12.65
CA LYS A 15 -20.04 -29.40 11.68
C LYS A 15 -20.00 -27.92 11.27
N ALA A 16 -19.74 -27.00 12.20
CA ALA A 16 -19.63 -25.57 11.90
C ALA A 16 -18.41 -25.25 11.01
N LEU A 17 -17.34 -26.04 11.12
CA LEU A 17 -16.13 -25.90 10.30
C LEU A 17 -16.30 -26.40 8.86
N MET A 18 -17.22 -27.34 8.62
CA MET A 18 -17.50 -27.84 7.26
C MET A 18 -18.48 -26.94 6.49
N ASP A 19 -19.37 -26.25 7.20
CA ASP A 19 -20.27 -25.26 6.61
C ASP A 19 -19.54 -23.92 6.30
N ALA A 20 -18.40 -23.64 6.98
CA ALA A 20 -17.52 -22.52 6.71
C ALA A 20 -16.59 -22.79 5.51
N LYS A 21 -17.14 -22.69 4.30
CA LYS A 21 -16.36 -22.64 3.05
C LYS A 21 -15.58 -21.31 2.99
N GLY A 22 -14.45 -21.26 3.68
CA GLY A 22 -13.53 -20.12 3.67
C GLY A 22 -12.58 -20.16 4.86
N THR A 23 -11.30 -20.41 4.60
CA THR A 23 -10.22 -20.21 5.58
C THR A 23 -10.33 -18.81 6.20
N PRO A 24 -10.25 -18.63 7.54
CA PRO A 24 -10.18 -17.31 8.14
C PRO A 24 -8.91 -16.61 7.64
N LYS A 25 -9.09 -15.73 6.66
CA LYS A 25 -8.06 -14.83 6.16
C LYS A 25 -7.79 -13.82 7.27
N PRO A 26 -6.52 -13.54 7.65
CA PRO A 26 -6.23 -12.46 8.58
C PRO A 26 -6.84 -11.18 8.01
N GLN A 27 -7.82 -10.64 8.73
CA GLN A 27 -8.63 -9.53 8.27
C GLN A 27 -7.85 -8.24 8.49
N ALA A 28 -6.88 -7.98 7.61
CA ALA A 28 -6.47 -6.62 7.32
C ALA A 28 -7.69 -5.92 6.70
N GLY A 29 -8.15 -4.84 7.34
CA GLY A 29 -9.32 -4.09 6.90
C GLY A 29 -9.17 -3.57 5.46
N PRO A 30 -10.28 -3.33 4.75
CA PRO A 30 -10.26 -2.82 3.39
C PRO A 30 -9.93 -1.32 3.37
N GLY A 31 -8.83 -0.95 2.69
CA GLY A 31 -8.56 0.41 2.22
C GLY A 31 -7.21 0.97 2.69
N ASN A 32 -6.34 1.31 1.73
CA ASN A 32 -4.99 1.85 1.92
C ASN A 32 -3.99 0.91 2.60
N GLY A 33 -3.54 -0.11 1.86
CA GLY A 33 -2.24 -0.71 2.14
C GLY A 33 -1.16 0.37 2.03
N MET A 34 -0.80 0.96 3.17
CA MET A 34 0.36 1.80 3.44
C MET A 34 0.66 2.96 2.46
N LYS A 35 -0.26 3.37 1.59
CA LYS A 35 -0.11 4.52 0.66
C LYS A 35 0.00 5.87 1.37
N ASP A 36 -0.22 5.91 2.68
CA ASP A 36 -0.14 7.11 3.48
C ASP A 36 1.28 7.29 3.99
N ASP A 37 2.02 8.25 3.43
CA ASP A 37 3.39 8.60 3.83
C ASP A 37 3.53 8.80 5.34
N ALA A 38 2.50 9.36 5.99
CA ALA A 38 2.44 9.55 7.43
C ALA A 38 2.38 8.22 8.21
N ALA A 39 1.68 7.21 7.67
CA ALA A 39 1.63 5.88 8.26
C ALA A 39 2.97 5.14 8.11
N ILE A 40 3.62 5.28 6.95
CA ILE A 40 4.98 4.75 6.72
C ILE A 40 5.96 5.38 7.70
N GLU A 41 5.94 6.71 7.82
CA GLU A 41 6.84 7.41 8.73
C GLU A 41 6.62 7.02 10.20
N LYS A 42 5.36 6.92 10.63
CA LYS A 42 5.02 6.45 11.98
C LYS A 42 5.54 5.03 12.21
N ALA A 43 5.33 4.11 11.27
CA ALA A 43 5.80 2.74 11.39
C ALA A 43 7.34 2.67 11.43
N ALA A 44 8.02 3.49 10.64
CA ALA A 44 9.49 3.56 10.65
C ALA A 44 10.04 4.05 12.00
N LYS A 45 9.44 5.12 12.56
CA LYS A 45 9.77 5.63 13.90
C LYS A 45 9.44 4.63 15.01
N GLU A 46 8.36 3.86 14.88
CA GLU A 46 8.02 2.80 15.82
C GLU A 46 9.05 1.66 15.78
N PHE A 47 9.48 1.25 14.59
CA PHE A 47 10.55 0.28 14.43
C PHE A 47 11.84 0.76 15.08
N GLU A 48 12.26 2.00 14.80
CA GLU A 48 13.46 2.58 15.42
C GLU A 48 13.35 2.65 16.95
N SER A 49 12.16 2.94 17.47
CA SER A 49 11.92 2.93 18.92
C SER A 49 12.08 1.54 19.52
N VAL A 50 11.58 0.49 18.88
CA VAL A 50 11.79 -0.89 19.33
C VAL A 50 13.28 -1.26 19.24
N PHE A 51 13.97 -0.85 18.18
CA PHE A 51 15.41 -1.10 18.07
C PHE A 51 16.19 -0.45 19.21
N ILE A 52 15.91 0.82 19.51
CA ILE A 52 16.54 1.54 20.63
C ILE A 52 16.16 0.90 21.97
N SER A 53 14.91 0.44 22.16
CA SER A 53 14.52 -0.24 23.41
C SER A 53 15.34 -1.49 23.63
N GLN A 54 15.59 -2.30 22.58
CA GLN A 54 16.41 -3.50 22.71
C GLN A 54 17.86 -3.15 23.07
N MET A 55 18.43 -2.10 22.47
CA MET A 55 19.77 -1.64 22.83
C MET A 55 19.85 -1.18 24.29
N LEU A 56 18.86 -0.40 24.73
CA LEU A 56 18.79 0.08 26.10
C LEU A 56 18.65 -1.09 27.09
N GLN A 57 17.82 -2.10 26.78
CA GLN A 57 17.68 -3.30 27.62
C GLN A 57 19.04 -3.95 27.91
N HIS A 58 19.88 -4.17 26.90
CA HIS A 58 21.22 -4.74 27.09
C HIS A 58 22.14 -3.86 27.95
N MET A 59 21.97 -2.53 27.91
CA MET A 59 22.71 -1.63 28.81
C MET A 59 22.26 -1.78 30.27
N TRP A 60 20.96 -2.01 30.51
CA TRP A 60 20.39 -2.19 31.85
C TRP A 60 20.66 -3.57 32.44
N GLU A 61 20.81 -4.61 31.62
CA GLU A 61 21.23 -5.94 32.08
C GLU A 61 22.60 -5.92 32.78
N GLY A 62 23.48 -4.98 32.41
CA GLY A 62 24.77 -4.77 33.06
C GLY A 62 24.71 -4.03 34.41
N VAL A 63 23.56 -3.45 34.77
CA VAL A 63 23.36 -2.70 36.01
C VAL A 63 22.98 -3.65 37.13
N LYS A 64 23.85 -3.79 38.14
CA LYS A 64 23.55 -4.58 39.34
C LYS A 64 22.41 -3.94 40.12
N VAL A 65 21.36 -4.70 40.38
CA VAL A 65 20.31 -4.36 41.35
C VAL A 65 20.76 -4.76 42.76
N ASP A 66 20.33 -3.98 43.75
CA ASP A 66 20.59 -4.27 45.17
C ASP A 66 19.87 -5.55 45.59
N GLU A 67 20.56 -6.49 46.22
CA GLU A 67 19.98 -7.80 46.58
C GLU A 67 18.89 -7.74 47.66
N ASN A 68 18.85 -6.66 48.46
CA ASN A 68 17.94 -6.53 49.60
C ASN A 68 16.73 -5.62 49.30
N PHE A 69 16.90 -4.63 48.43
CA PHE A 69 15.87 -3.63 48.12
C PHE A 69 15.58 -3.45 46.63
N GLY A 70 16.29 -4.16 45.76
CA GLY A 70 16.16 -4.09 44.30
C GLY A 70 15.86 -5.44 43.67
N GLY A 71 15.30 -5.38 42.46
CA GLY A 71 14.93 -6.55 41.69
C GLY A 71 13.54 -7.09 42.04
N GLY A 72 13.10 -8.04 41.22
CA GLY A 72 11.77 -8.64 41.28
C GLY A 72 10.93 -8.34 40.03
N HIS A 73 9.92 -9.18 39.80
CA HIS A 73 9.12 -9.16 38.57
C HIS A 73 8.39 -7.82 38.33
N ALA A 74 7.93 -7.16 39.40
CA ALA A 74 7.28 -5.86 39.30
C ALA A 74 8.25 -4.75 38.84
N GLU A 75 9.48 -4.78 39.34
CA GLU A 75 10.52 -3.83 38.93
C GLU A 75 10.98 -4.08 37.50
N GLU A 76 11.15 -5.34 37.11
CA GLU A 76 11.48 -5.73 35.73
C GLU A 76 10.43 -5.20 34.75
N MET A 77 9.16 -5.36 35.07
CA MET A 77 8.06 -4.87 34.23
C MET A 77 8.00 -3.35 34.16
N PHE A 78 8.17 -2.68 35.30
CA PHE A 78 8.24 -1.21 35.33
C PHE A 78 9.42 -0.68 34.52
N ARG A 79 10.59 -1.29 34.67
CA ARG A 79 11.80 -0.96 33.93
C ARG A 79 11.61 -1.16 32.43
N GLY A 80 10.97 -2.26 32.02
CA GLY A 80 10.61 -2.51 30.62
C GLY A 80 9.78 -1.37 30.03
N MET A 81 8.69 -0.99 30.70
CA MET A 81 7.84 0.14 30.26
C MET A 81 8.61 1.46 30.23
N MET A 82 9.46 1.71 31.22
CA MET A 82 10.29 2.93 31.26
C MET A 82 11.26 2.97 30.08
N ILE A 83 11.90 1.84 29.76
CA ILE A 83 12.82 1.74 28.62
C ILE A 83 12.08 1.97 27.30
N GLU A 84 10.88 1.43 27.13
CA GLU A 84 10.07 1.66 25.94
C GLU A 84 9.71 3.14 25.76
N GLU A 85 9.29 3.84 26.82
CA GLU A 85 8.97 5.27 26.75
C GLU A 85 10.23 6.12 26.52
N GLN A 86 11.35 5.75 27.15
CA GLN A 86 12.65 6.38 26.90
C GLN A 86 13.04 6.24 25.43
N ALA A 87 12.89 5.05 24.86
CA ALA A 87 13.21 4.78 23.46
C ALA A 87 12.32 5.61 22.52
N LYS A 88 11.00 5.68 22.78
CA LYS A 88 10.08 6.54 22.01
C LYS A 88 10.47 8.01 22.10
N ALA A 89 10.88 8.49 23.28
CA ALA A 89 11.33 9.87 23.47
C ALA A 89 12.61 10.16 22.68
N ILE A 90 13.59 9.23 22.68
CA ILE A 90 14.82 9.34 21.91
C ILE A 90 14.51 9.39 20.41
N THR A 91 13.67 8.48 19.91
CA THR A 91 13.26 8.48 18.50
C THR A 91 12.58 9.79 18.09
N LYS A 92 11.67 10.32 18.93
CA LYS A 92 11.01 11.61 18.69
C LYS A 92 11.99 12.80 18.69
N GLY A 93 13.04 12.73 19.50
CA GLY A 93 14.05 13.78 19.67
C GLY A 93 15.14 13.81 18.58
N GLY A 94 15.13 12.87 17.64
CA GLY A 94 16.12 12.79 16.56
C GLY A 94 16.63 11.38 16.28
N GLY A 95 16.44 10.44 17.21
CA GLY A 95 16.75 9.02 17.01
C GLY A 95 18.20 8.75 16.58
N LEU A 96 18.38 7.64 15.88
CA LEU A 96 19.62 7.24 15.24
C LEU A 96 19.60 7.53 13.72
N GLY A 97 18.46 7.98 13.19
CA GLY A 97 18.23 8.22 11.76
C GLY A 97 17.89 6.96 10.96
N ILE A 98 17.68 5.82 11.64
CA ILE A 98 17.39 4.54 10.98
C ILE A 98 15.96 4.55 10.40
N ALA A 99 15.05 5.30 11.02
CA ALA A 99 13.68 5.44 10.52
C ALA A 99 13.63 5.96 9.06
N ASP A 100 14.56 6.81 8.64
CA ASP A 100 14.58 7.35 7.27
C ASP A 100 14.90 6.27 6.24
N GLU A 101 15.87 5.40 6.53
CA GLU A 101 16.22 4.29 5.64
C GLU A 101 15.11 3.23 5.60
N ILE A 102 14.47 2.98 6.72
CA ILE A 102 13.33 2.05 6.79
C ILE A 102 12.13 2.61 6.03
N LYS A 103 11.85 3.91 6.12
CA LYS A 103 10.81 4.58 5.34
C LYS A 103 11.06 4.40 3.85
N LYS A 104 12.29 4.62 3.38
CA LYS A 104 12.67 4.43 1.96
C LYS A 104 12.44 2.98 1.52
N GLU A 105 12.83 2.01 2.34
CA GLU A 105 12.65 0.60 1.97
C GLU A 105 11.18 0.19 1.96
N MET A 106 10.39 0.64 2.94
CA MET A 106 8.95 0.41 2.96
C MET A 106 8.24 1.02 1.74
N MET A 107 8.65 2.22 1.29
CA MET A 107 8.15 2.82 0.05
C MET A 107 8.52 1.98 -1.18
N ARG A 108 9.77 1.54 -1.30
CA ARG A 108 10.20 0.65 -2.41
C ARG A 108 9.42 -0.66 -2.43
N MET A 109 9.16 -1.26 -1.27
CA MET A 109 8.37 -2.49 -1.18
C MET A 109 6.94 -2.27 -1.65
N GLN A 110 6.35 -1.11 -1.32
CA GLN A 110 5.03 -0.73 -1.80
C GLN A 110 4.99 -0.46 -3.30
N GLU A 111 5.99 0.21 -3.86
CA GLU A 111 6.08 0.43 -5.30
C GLU A 111 6.19 -0.90 -6.06
N LYS A 112 7.00 -1.84 -5.56
CA LYS A 112 7.10 -3.20 -6.13
C LYS A 112 5.80 -3.98 -6.00
N ALA A 113 5.08 -3.84 -4.88
CA ALA A 113 3.79 -4.48 -4.67
C ALA A 113 2.67 -3.83 -5.50
N ALA A 114 2.70 -2.52 -5.69
CA ALA A 114 1.76 -1.76 -6.50
C ALA A 114 1.98 -1.98 -8.01
N GLY A 115 3.22 -2.25 -8.43
CA GLY A 115 3.57 -2.61 -9.80
C GLY A 115 3.13 -4.02 -10.23
N ALA A 116 2.60 -4.83 -9.31
CA ALA A 116 2.16 -6.21 -9.57
C ALA A 116 0.64 -6.36 -9.82
N ASP A 117 -0.13 -5.26 -9.89
CA ASP A 117 -1.57 -5.29 -10.16
C ASP A 117 -1.95 -4.56 -11.48
N PRO A 118 -2.06 -5.29 -12.61
CA PRO A 118 -2.53 -4.72 -13.88
C PRO A 118 -4.01 -4.28 -13.91
N LEU A 119 -4.77 -4.38 -12.81
CA LEU A 119 -6.23 -4.21 -12.85
C LEU A 119 -6.84 -3.33 -11.74
N HIS A 120 -6.08 -2.41 -11.14
CA HIS A 120 -6.65 -1.39 -10.27
C HIS A 120 -7.41 -0.31 -11.07
N ARG A 121 -8.56 -0.69 -11.64
CA ARG A 121 -9.56 0.25 -12.16
C ARG A 121 -10.27 0.88 -10.96
N PRO A 122 -10.39 2.21 -10.87
CA PRO A 122 -11.11 2.84 -9.76
C PRO A 122 -12.58 2.37 -9.74
N GLN A 123 -12.97 1.66 -8.67
CA GLN A 123 -14.32 1.12 -8.42
C GLN A 123 -15.33 2.22 -8.02
N ASN A 124 -15.15 3.47 -8.46
CA ASN A 124 -16.10 4.57 -8.27
C ASN A 124 -16.43 5.33 -9.56
N ALA A 125 -16.35 4.66 -10.72
CA ALA A 125 -16.83 5.24 -11.99
C ALA A 125 -18.13 4.59 -12.48
N ALA A 126 -18.81 3.78 -11.65
CA ALA A 126 -20.00 3.03 -12.06
C ALA A 126 -21.14 3.15 -11.04
N ALA A 127 -21.52 4.38 -10.71
CA ALA A 127 -22.82 4.68 -10.14
C ALA A 127 -23.24 6.09 -10.57
N GLY A 128 -23.63 6.22 -11.85
CA GLY A 128 -24.23 7.47 -12.35
C GLY A 128 -23.80 7.89 -13.76
N ALA A 129 -23.95 7.01 -14.75
CA ALA A 129 -23.97 7.45 -16.15
C ALA A 129 -25.06 6.66 -16.89
N ALA A 130 -26.26 7.24 -16.93
CA ALA A 130 -27.26 6.86 -17.90
C ALA A 130 -26.66 6.98 -19.31
N ALA A 131 -26.74 5.91 -20.10
CA ALA A 131 -26.25 5.89 -21.47
C ALA A 131 -26.97 6.96 -22.32
N PRO A 132 -26.25 7.78 -23.13
CA PRO A 132 -26.90 8.70 -24.05
C PRO A 132 -27.54 7.91 -25.21
N LYS A 133 -28.87 7.93 -25.30
CA LYS A 133 -29.65 7.19 -26.31
C LYS A 133 -29.52 7.68 -27.76
N ASN A 134 -28.61 8.59 -28.12
CA ASN A 134 -28.56 9.17 -29.46
C ASN A 134 -27.15 9.21 -30.12
N ALA A 135 -26.23 8.31 -29.77
CA ALA A 135 -24.90 8.27 -30.41
C ALA A 135 -24.94 7.81 -31.89
N TYR A 136 -25.98 7.10 -32.33
CA TYR A 136 -26.10 6.63 -33.72
C TYR A 136 -26.72 7.67 -34.69
N ALA A 137 -27.40 8.69 -34.18
CA ALA A 137 -28.02 9.73 -35.02
C ALA A 137 -27.01 10.80 -35.46
N GLN A 138 -25.98 11.08 -34.64
CA GLN A 138 -24.99 12.12 -34.96
C GLN A 138 -23.92 11.64 -35.94
N ALA A 139 -23.65 10.34 -36.01
CA ALA A 139 -22.71 9.77 -36.98
C ALA A 139 -23.23 9.81 -38.43
N GLN A 140 -24.55 9.93 -38.63
CA GLN A 140 -25.16 9.97 -39.96
C GLN A 140 -25.34 11.40 -40.49
N ALA A 141 -25.38 12.42 -39.62
CA ALA A 141 -25.53 13.81 -40.04
C ALA A 141 -24.23 14.41 -40.61
N THR A 142 -23.07 13.93 -40.18
CA THR A 142 -21.76 14.45 -40.60
C THR A 142 -21.26 13.88 -41.92
N LEU A 143 -21.97 12.93 -42.54
CA LEU A 143 -21.58 12.39 -43.86
C LEU A 143 -22.22 13.17 -45.03
N ALA A 144 -23.19 14.06 -44.78
CA ALA A 144 -23.96 14.75 -45.81
C ALA A 144 -23.45 16.16 -46.19
N GLN A 145 -22.30 16.62 -45.67
CA GLN A 145 -21.89 18.04 -45.81
C GLN A 145 -20.57 18.35 -46.56
N HIS A 146 -19.99 17.45 -47.37
CA HIS A 146 -18.73 17.78 -48.08
C HIS A 146 -18.60 17.31 -49.55
N MET A 147 -19.68 17.33 -50.33
CA MET A 147 -19.57 17.20 -51.79
C MET A 147 -19.46 18.59 -52.46
N PRO A 148 -18.31 19.01 -53.01
CA PRO A 148 -18.27 19.99 -54.08
C PRO A 148 -18.52 19.29 -55.42
N LEU A 149 -19.57 19.72 -56.11
CA LEU A 149 -19.82 19.40 -57.52
C LEU A 149 -19.00 20.36 -58.40
N ASP A 150 -18.36 19.76 -59.40
CA ASP A 150 -18.07 20.30 -60.75
C ASP A 150 -16.73 21.00 -61.05
N ALA A 151 -16.17 20.49 -62.17
CA ALA A 151 -15.29 21.07 -63.19
C ALA A 151 -13.83 21.39 -62.86
N ALA A 152 -12.85 21.18 -63.75
CA ALA A 152 -12.70 20.45 -65.01
C ALA A 152 -11.21 20.62 -65.42
N THR A 153 -10.74 19.75 -66.32
CA THR A 153 -9.53 19.92 -67.17
C THR A 153 -8.14 19.63 -66.56
N SER A 154 -7.72 18.38 -66.79
CA SER A 154 -6.51 17.86 -67.45
C SER A 154 -5.18 18.65 -67.57
N PRO A 155 -4.05 17.91 -67.74
CA PRO A 155 -2.70 18.33 -67.34
C PRO A 155 -1.79 18.75 -68.52
N ALA A 156 -0.73 19.50 -68.23
CA ALA A 156 0.39 19.69 -69.15
C ALA A 156 1.74 19.62 -68.42
N ILE A 157 2.59 18.78 -68.99
CA ILE A 157 3.99 18.52 -68.72
C ILE A 157 4.89 19.61 -69.34
N SER A 158 5.98 19.97 -68.65
CA SER A 158 7.29 20.44 -69.18
C SER A 158 8.12 20.79 -67.92
N SER A 159 9.28 20.22 -67.59
CA SER A 159 10.52 20.00 -68.33
C SER A 159 11.12 21.28 -68.92
N ASP A 160 11.86 22.00 -68.07
CA ASP A 160 12.96 22.92 -68.46
C ASP A 160 13.78 23.14 -67.17
N ALA A 161 15.02 22.64 -67.02
CA ALA A 161 16.27 23.05 -67.67
C ALA A 161 16.81 24.40 -67.14
N ALA A 162 18.16 24.45 -67.07
CA ALA A 162 19.05 25.53 -66.59
C ALA A 162 19.32 25.49 -65.07
N SER A 163 20.48 25.08 -64.56
CA SER A 163 21.89 25.39 -64.92
C SER A 163 22.22 26.88 -64.88
N ASP A 164 23.44 27.18 -64.41
CA ASP A 164 24.13 28.47 -64.27
C ASP A 164 23.86 29.19 -62.94
N ASP A 165 24.80 29.21 -61.99
CA ASP A 165 26.19 29.73 -62.00
C ASP A 165 26.27 31.26 -61.89
N THR A 166 27.25 31.70 -61.09
CA THR A 166 27.81 33.05 -60.86
C THR A 166 27.18 34.01 -59.85
N PRO A 167 27.96 34.99 -59.34
CA PRO A 167 29.44 35.07 -59.22
C PRO A 167 29.98 34.99 -57.78
#